data_AF-A0A502GMJ1-F1
#
_entry.id   AF-A0A502GMJ1-F1
#
_cell.length_a   1.000
_cell.length_b   1.000
_cell.length_c   1.000
_cell.angle_alpha   90.00
_cell.angle_beta   90.00
_cell.angle_gamma   90.00
#
_symmetry.space_group_name_H-M   'P 1'
#
loop_
_entity.id
_entity.type
_entity.pdbx_description
1 polymer ?
#
loop_
_entity_poly.entity_id
_entity_poly.type
_entity_poly.pdbx_seq_one_letter_code
_entity_poly.pdbx_strand_id
1 'polypeptide(L)'
;MSDHDLLQSLVARIDALEQREKQLTYASNAYQAILTTLLGNLDKNTRDKVITMVDQAHNIAYARANLEQKGNILGADDITQRIFLFAQGRAAQSK
;
A
#
# COMPACT_ATOMS: atom_id res chain seq x y z
N MET A 1 -27.57 -25.29 -14.65
CA MET A 1 -26.36 -25.77 -13.95
C MET A 1 -26.81 -26.46 -12.69
N SER A 2 -26.23 -27.60 -12.34
CA SER A 2 -26.55 -28.23 -11.06
C SER A 2 -25.93 -27.41 -9.92
N ASP A 3 -26.51 -27.46 -8.72
CA ASP A 3 -25.97 -26.76 -7.55
C ASP A 3 -24.53 -27.20 -7.24
N HIS A 4 -24.17 -28.42 -7.62
CA HIS A 4 -22.81 -28.95 -7.52
C HIS A 4 -21.83 -28.23 -8.46
N ASP A 5 -22.22 -27.98 -9.72
CA ASP A 5 -21.39 -27.23 -10.68
C ASP A 5 -21.19 -25.78 -10.23
N LEU A 6 -22.22 -25.16 -9.63
CA LEU A 6 -22.14 -23.81 -9.08
C LEU A 6 -21.18 -23.77 -7.89
N LEU A 7 -21.30 -24.70 -6.94
CA LEU A 7 -20.39 -24.80 -5.79
C LEU A 7 -18.94 -24.98 -6.23
N GLN A 8 -18.68 -25.86 -7.18
CA GLN A 8 -17.32 -26.08 -7.68
C GLN A 8 -16.75 -24.84 -8.39
N SER A 9 -17.60 -24.11 -9.13
CA SER A 9 -17.20 -22.84 -9.75
C SER A 9 -16.88 -21.75 -8.72
N LEU A 10 -17.61 -21.72 -7.60
CA LEU A 10 -17.38 -20.76 -6.52
C LEU A 10 -16.07 -21.06 -5.77
N VAL A 11 -15.78 -22.34 -5.48
CA VAL A 11 -14.52 -22.75 -4.84
C VAL A 11 -13.32 -22.36 -5.72
N ALA A 12 -13.35 -22.68 -7.01
CA ALA A 12 -12.27 -22.32 -7.93
C ALA A 12 -12.05 -20.80 -8.01
N ARG A 13 -13.14 -20.01 -7.91
CA ARG A 13 -13.07 -18.55 -7.91
C ARG A 13 -12.52 -18.00 -6.59
N ILE A 14 -12.83 -18.62 -5.46
CA ILE A 14 -12.25 -18.28 -4.14
C ILE A 14 -10.74 -18.55 -4.17
N ASP A 15 -10.30 -19.72 -4.63
CA ASP A 15 -8.88 -20.07 -4.70
C ASP A 15 -8.08 -19.07 -5.57
N ALA A 16 -8.65 -18.67 -6.71
CA ALA A 16 -8.04 -17.66 -7.59
C ALA A 16 -7.94 -16.29 -6.91
N LEU A 17 -8.96 -15.90 -6.12
CA LEU A 17 -8.93 -14.64 -5.36
C LEU A 17 -7.91 -14.69 -4.23
N GLU A 18 -7.80 -15.80 -3.49
CA GLU A 18 -6.80 -15.96 -2.42
C GLU A 18 -5.37 -15.94 -2.96
N GLN A 19 -5.11 -16.58 -4.11
CA GLN A 19 -3.80 -16.52 -4.75
C GLN A 19 -3.45 -15.10 -5.18
N ARG A 20 -4.43 -14.37 -5.74
CA ARG A 20 -4.24 -12.97 -6.11
C ARG A 20 -3.97 -12.09 -4.89
N GLU A 21 -4.67 -12.30 -3.79
CA GLU A 21 -4.44 -11.59 -2.54
C GLU A 21 -3.01 -11.83 -2.03
N LYS A 22 -2.56 -13.08 -1.95
CA LYS A 22 -1.18 -13.42 -1.55
C LYS A 22 -0.13 -12.73 -2.41
N GLN A 23 -0.32 -12.71 -3.74
CA GLN A 23 0.59 -12.02 -4.66
C GLN A 23 0.63 -10.51 -4.41
N LEU A 24 -0.53 -9.88 -4.19
CA LEU A 24 -0.61 -8.46 -3.86
C LEU A 24 0.04 -8.15 -2.51
N THR A 25 -0.12 -9.02 -1.51
CA THR A 25 0.56 -8.90 -0.21
C THR A 25 2.08 -8.95 -0.37
N TYR A 26 2.61 -9.92 -1.13
CA TYR A 26 4.05 -10.02 -1.36
C TYR A 26 4.62 -8.80 -2.09
N ALA A 27 3.93 -8.35 -3.15
CA ALA A 27 4.32 -7.14 -3.87
C ALA A 27 4.32 -5.91 -2.96
N SER A 28 3.26 -5.74 -2.15
CA SER A 28 3.15 -4.65 -1.17
C SER A 28 4.31 -4.67 -0.16
N ASN A 29 4.62 -5.83 0.42
CA ASN A 29 5.73 -5.99 1.36
C ASN A 29 7.08 -5.64 0.73
N ALA A 30 7.31 -6.07 -0.51
CA ALA A 30 8.53 -5.74 -1.25
C ALA A 30 8.64 -4.22 -1.49
N TYR A 31 7.57 -3.55 -1.91
CA TYR A 31 7.54 -2.10 -2.10
C TYR A 31 7.76 -1.34 -0.79
N GLN A 32 7.15 -1.79 0.31
CA GLN A 32 7.38 -1.23 1.63
C GLN A 32 8.87 -1.30 2.00
N ALA A 33 9.50 -2.46 1.87
CA ALA A 33 10.92 -2.64 2.18
C ALA A 33 11.83 -1.73 1.33
N ILE A 34 11.56 -1.63 0.03
CA ILE A 34 12.33 -0.78 -0.90
C ILE A 34 12.18 0.70 -0.52
N LEU A 35 10.95 1.21 -0.39
CA LEU A 35 10.69 2.62 -0.10
C LEU A 35 11.23 3.02 1.26
N THR A 36 11.05 2.18 2.27
CA THR A 36 11.64 2.38 3.59
C THR A 36 13.15 2.45 3.55
N THR A 37 13.81 1.58 2.78
CA THR A 37 15.28 1.58 2.65
C THR A 37 15.75 2.85 1.95
N LEU A 38 15.08 3.25 0.87
CA LEU A 38 15.38 4.49 0.16
C LEU A 38 15.24 5.71 1.09
N LEU A 39 14.11 5.84 1.78
CA LEU A 39 13.86 6.95 2.70
C LEU A 39 14.83 6.95 3.90
N GLY A 40 15.19 5.77 4.41
CA GLY A 40 16.15 5.62 5.50
C GLY A 40 17.55 6.13 5.15
N ASN A 41 17.94 6.03 3.88
CA ASN A 41 19.25 6.47 3.37
C ASN A 41 19.32 7.96 3.01
N LEU A 42 18.18 8.67 2.96
CA LEU A 42 18.15 10.11 2.72
C LEU A 42 18.48 10.89 4.00
N ASP A 43 19.11 12.05 3.86
CA ASP A 43 19.23 13.00 4.96
C ASP A 43 17.83 13.47 5.43
N LYS A 44 17.75 13.93 6.67
CA LYS A 44 16.48 14.31 7.31
C LYS A 44 15.69 15.34 6.47
N ASN A 45 16.35 16.37 5.94
CA ASN A 45 15.65 17.44 5.23
C ASN A 45 15.08 16.95 3.90
N THR A 46 15.84 16.14 3.15
CA THR A 46 15.35 15.56 1.89
C THR A 46 14.22 14.57 2.14
N ARG A 47 14.35 13.72 3.17
CA ARG A 47 13.31 12.78 3.59
C ARG A 47 12.00 13.49 3.95
N ASP A 48 12.06 14.51 4.80
CA ASP A 48 10.88 15.26 5.25
C ASP A 48 10.17 15.95 4.08
N LYS A 49 10.93 16.45 3.09
CA LYS A 49 10.38 17.01 1.84
C LYS A 49 9.66 15.94 1.02
N VAL A 50 10.26 14.76 0.85
CA VAL A 50 9.65 13.65 0.10
C VAL A 50 8.34 13.21 0.78
N ILE A 51 8.33 13.05 2.11
CA ILE A 51 7.12 12.71 2.88
C ILE A 51 6.02 13.74 2.61
N THR A 52 6.35 15.03 2.75
CA THR A 52 5.41 16.13 2.52
C THR A 52 4.86 16.15 1.09
N MET A 53 5.70 15.89 0.08
CA MET A 53 5.27 15.81 -1.31
C MET A 53 4.29 14.67 -1.57
N VAL A 54 4.51 13.51 -0.94
CA VAL A 54 3.60 12.37 -1.05
C VAL A 54 2.26 12.67 -0.39
N ASP A 55 2.25 13.29 0.78
CA ASP A 55 1.00 13.70 1.46
C ASP A 55 0.20 14.71 0.60
N GLN A 56 0.89 15.66 -0.03
CA GLN A 56 0.25 16.61 -0.94
C GLN A 56 -0.32 15.92 -2.19
N ALA A 57 0.43 15.00 -2.79
CA ALA A 57 -0.02 14.22 -3.93
C ALA A 57 -1.25 13.36 -3.59
N HIS A 58 -1.26 12.75 -2.40
CA HIS A 58 -2.39 11.99 -1.87
C HIS A 58 -3.65 12.87 -1.77
N ASN A 59 -3.53 14.04 -1.13
CA ASN A 59 -4.64 14.97 -0.96
C ASN A 59 -5.22 15.45 -2.31
N ILE A 60 -4.36 15.75 -3.28
CA ILE A 60 -4.78 16.15 -4.63
C ILE A 60 -5.51 15.01 -5.34
N ALA A 61 -4.98 13.78 -5.26
CA ALA A 61 -5.61 12.61 -5.86
C ALA A 61 -6.97 12.33 -5.22
N TYR A 62 -7.07 12.36 -3.89
CA TYR A 62 -8.30 12.14 -3.16
C TYR A 62 -9.37 13.20 -3.48
N ALA A 63 -8.98 14.47 -3.61
CA ALA A 63 -9.89 15.55 -3.97
C ALA A 63 -10.48 15.41 -5.40
N ARG A 64 -9.73 14.78 -6.31
CA ARG A 64 -10.13 14.58 -7.72
C ARG A 64 -10.85 13.25 -7.97
N ALA A 65 -10.81 12.33 -7.02
CA ALA A 65 -11.32 10.98 -7.17
C ALA A 65 -12.85 10.89 -7.01
N ASN A 66 -13.47 10.02 -7.81
CA ASN A 66 -14.86 9.60 -7.60
C ASN A 66 -14.98 8.65 -6.38
N LEU A 67 -16.20 8.29 -5.97
CA LEU A 67 -16.46 7.47 -4.77
C LEU A 67 -15.71 6.13 -4.76
N GLU A 68 -15.62 5.44 -5.90
CA GLU A 68 -14.91 4.17 -6.02
C GLU A 68 -13.39 4.35 -5.95
N GLN A 69 -12.87 5.39 -6.60
CA GLN A 69 -11.45 5.74 -6.57
C GLN A 69 -11.00 6.21 -5.17
N LYS A 70 -11.87 6.87 -4.41
CA LYS A 70 -11.58 7.26 -3.02
C LYS A 70 -11.33 6.05 -2.13
N GLY A 71 -12.08 4.95 -2.31
CA GLY A 71 -11.85 3.70 -1.57
C GLY A 71 -10.46 3.12 -1.84
N ASN A 72 -10.03 3.12 -3.11
CA ASN A 72 -8.71 2.64 -3.50
C ASN A 72 -7.58 3.55 -2.98
N ILE A 73 -7.81 4.87 -2.95
CA ILE A 73 -6.83 5.85 -2.44
C ILE A 73 -6.65 5.72 -0.93
N LEU A 74 -7.75 5.54 -0.17
CA LEU A 74 -7.68 5.34 1.28
C LEU A 74 -6.96 4.03 1.65
N GLY A 75 -7.17 2.95 0.89
CA GLY A 75 -6.43 1.70 1.09
C GLY A 75 -4.92 1.84 0.84
N ALA A 76 -4.53 2.69 -0.12
CA ALA A 76 -3.12 3.00 -0.39
C ALA A 76 -2.49 3.91 0.69
N ASP A 77 -3.29 4.70 1.41
CA ASP A 77 -2.82 5.59 2.49
C ASP A 77 -2.24 4.80 3.67
N ASP A 78 -2.95 3.75 4.12
CA ASP A 78 -2.53 2.94 5.27
C ASP A 78 -1.17 2.24 5.04
N ILE A 79 -0.87 1.84 3.80
CA ILE A 79 0.44 1.28 3.42
C ILE A 79 1.51 2.38 3.47
N THR A 80 1.18 3.56 2.96
CA THR A 80 2.08 4.72 2.89
C THR A 80 2.44 5.24 4.29
N GLN A 81 1.46 5.36 5.18
CA GLN A 81 1.68 5.75 6.57
C GLN A 81 2.59 4.77 7.32
N ARG A 82 2.43 3.45 7.13
CA ARG A 82 3.32 2.44 7.73
C ARG A 82 4.77 2.59 7.28
N ILE A 83 4.99 2.89 5.99
CA ILE A 83 6.33 3.16 5.44
C ILE A 83 6.95 4.39 6.11
N PHE A 84 6.18 5.47 6.23
CA PHE A 84 6.65 6.72 6.82
C PHE A 84 6.95 6.61 8.31
N LEU A 85 6.07 5.98 9.09
CA LEU A 85 6.29 5.76 10.52
C LEU A 85 7.56 4.94 10.77
N PHE A 86 7.78 3.89 9.99
CA PHE A 86 9.01 3.10 10.09
C PHE A 86 10.25 3.92 9.70
N ALA A 87 10.19 4.68 8.61
CA ALA A 87 11.31 5.50 8.16
C ALA A 87 11.66 6.62 9.15
N GLN A 88 10.66 7.17 9.85
CA GLN A 88 10.87 8.14 10.94
C GLN A 88 11.45 7.46 12.20
N GLY A 89 10.96 6.27 12.57
CA GLY A 89 11.45 5.49 13.71
C GLY A 89 12.92 5.09 13.61
N ARG A 90 13.39 4.69 12.41
CA ARG A 90 14.82 4.43 12.17
C ARG A 90 15.69 5.69 12.23
N ALA A 91 15.17 6.85 11.85
CA ALA A 91 15.88 8.13 12.00
C ALA A 91 16.06 8.50 13.48
N ALA A 92 15.04 8.23 14.32
CA ALA A 92 15.09 8.51 15.74
C ALA A 92 16.10 7.62 16.50
N GLN A 93 16.30 6.39 16.04
CA GLN A 93 17.30 5.45 16.59
C GLN A 93 18.73 5.68 16.08
N SER A 94 18.91 6.47 15.02
CA SER A 94 20.24 6.78 14.45
C SER A 94 20.90 8.02 15.09
N LYS A 95 20.42 8.45 16.27
CA LYS A 95 21.01 9.52 17.07
C LYS A 95 21.87 8.96 18.20
#